data_AF-A0A6G9AUA2-F1
#
_entry.id   AF-A0A6G9AUA2-F1
#
_cell.length_a   1.000
_cell.length_b   1.000
_cell.length_c   1.000
_cell.angle_alpha   90.00
_cell.angle_beta   90.00
_cell.angle_gamma   90.00
#
_symmetry.space_group_name_H-M   'P 1'
#
loop_
_entity.id
_entity.type
_entity.pdbx_description
1 polymer ?
#
loop_
_entity_poly.entity_id
_entity_poly.type
_entity_poly.pdbx_seq_one_letter_code
_entity_poly.pdbx_strand_id
1 'polypeptide(L)'
;MKTYSILATILSLLATMSRPALAQTVSAAQWSGQITYEVVRKVDPNSMRIIINGEQVKPGDPNFPADIPDTRTFSQKLLVAGNFAKVNRDEEGMVVRVGLGGGGAAPQTTNMGRPFEEQVFLDLNGQKAITILTIGKDKEAKNYRAETPLQRASDWQLTDQTKKIAGFTCRKATIPFRKETYTVWFTTELPFTYSPIQELTPEAGAVLLIESSREQFRATKVSTSAVDAKDVQPVTTAETVTAAQLADLRQKAAADFRQQLMMGERN
;
A
#
# COMPACT_ATOMS: atom_id res chain seq x y z
N MET A 1 62.96 -7.27 -74.25
CA MET A 1 62.58 -5.85 -74.26
C MET A 1 61.07 -5.74 -74.15
N LYS A 2 60.65 -5.03 -73.10
CA LYS A 2 59.36 -4.45 -72.70
C LYS A 2 58.03 -5.02 -73.23
N THR A 3 57.23 -5.35 -72.22
CA THR A 3 55.87 -5.86 -72.14
C THR A 3 54.78 -4.80 -72.33
N TYR A 4 53.68 -5.31 -72.89
CA TYR A 4 52.27 -4.92 -72.89
C TYR A 4 51.68 -4.06 -71.76
N SER A 5 50.77 -3.18 -72.23
CA SER A 5 49.34 -3.07 -71.88
C SER A 5 48.85 -2.14 -70.76
N ILE A 6 47.84 -1.36 -71.21
CA ILE A 6 46.81 -0.54 -70.59
C ILE A 6 46.02 -1.32 -69.50
N LEU A 7 45.65 -0.65 -68.41
CA LEU A 7 44.34 -0.74 -67.71
C LEU A 7 44.31 0.31 -66.56
N ALA A 8 43.50 1.36 -66.63
CA ALA A 8 42.07 1.45 -66.26
C ALA A 8 41.81 1.31 -64.74
N THR A 9 41.55 2.47 -64.12
CA THR A 9 41.17 2.71 -62.73
C THR A 9 39.75 2.20 -62.45
N ILE A 10 39.54 1.41 -61.40
CA ILE A 10 38.22 1.12 -60.84
C ILE A 10 38.21 1.52 -59.36
N LEU A 11 37.40 2.54 -59.07
CA LEU A 11 37.09 3.05 -57.75
C LEU A 11 35.99 2.18 -57.13
N SER A 12 36.29 1.51 -56.01
CA SER A 12 35.32 0.68 -55.27
C SER A 12 34.56 1.54 -54.26
N LEU A 13 33.24 1.67 -54.46
CA LEU A 13 32.31 2.28 -53.51
C LEU A 13 31.64 1.15 -52.71
N LEU A 14 32.02 1.00 -51.44
CA LEU A 14 31.43 0.02 -50.51
C LEU A 14 30.15 0.61 -49.91
N ALA A 15 28.97 0.16 -50.35
CA ALA A 15 27.70 0.50 -49.73
C ALA A 15 27.40 -0.47 -48.58
N THR A 16 27.55 -0.03 -47.33
CA THR A 16 27.11 -0.78 -46.16
C THR A 16 25.60 -0.63 -46.00
N MET A 17 24.85 -1.66 -46.39
CA MET A 17 23.43 -1.76 -46.04
C MET A 17 23.27 -2.12 -44.55
N SER A 18 23.06 -1.12 -43.70
CA SER A 18 22.56 -1.34 -42.34
C SER A 18 21.08 -1.76 -42.40
N ARG A 19 20.79 -3.04 -42.11
CA ARG A 19 19.43 -3.50 -41.84
C ARG A 19 18.98 -2.94 -40.48
N PRO A 20 17.85 -2.24 -40.36
CA PRO A 20 17.26 -1.99 -39.06
C PRO A 20 16.76 -3.33 -38.51
N ALA A 21 17.35 -3.78 -37.40
CA ALA A 21 16.74 -4.82 -36.58
C ALA A 21 15.46 -4.23 -36.00
N LEU A 22 14.30 -4.67 -36.51
CA LEU A 22 13.03 -4.45 -35.84
C LEU A 22 13.06 -5.26 -34.54
N ALA A 23 13.48 -4.62 -33.45
CA ALA A 23 13.18 -5.10 -32.12
C ALA A 23 11.66 -5.05 -31.97
N GLN A 24 11.02 -6.19 -32.23
CA GLN A 24 9.64 -6.40 -31.81
C GLN A 24 9.65 -6.43 -30.29
N THR A 25 9.43 -5.29 -29.66
CA THR A 25 9.03 -5.24 -28.26
C THR A 25 7.68 -5.92 -28.19
N VAL A 26 7.68 -7.20 -27.83
CA VAL A 26 6.47 -7.87 -27.35
C VAL A 26 6.07 -7.10 -26.09
N SER A 27 5.11 -6.19 -26.23
CA SER A 27 4.41 -5.62 -25.09
C SER A 27 3.70 -6.79 -24.42
N ALA A 28 4.31 -7.36 -23.39
CA ALA A 28 3.62 -8.33 -22.56
C ALA A 28 2.34 -7.66 -22.07
N ALA A 29 1.19 -8.29 -22.32
CA ALA A 29 -0.09 -7.78 -21.86
C ALA A 29 0.02 -7.49 -20.35
N GLN A 30 -0.05 -6.20 -20.01
CA GLN A 30 0.09 -5.73 -18.65
C GLN A 30 -1.05 -6.29 -17.79
N TRP A 31 -0.73 -6.88 -16.63
CA TRP A 31 -1.74 -7.50 -15.78
C TRP A 31 -2.72 -6.45 -15.25
N SER A 32 -3.99 -6.81 -15.21
CA SER A 32 -5.06 -5.98 -14.68
C SER A 32 -5.99 -6.84 -13.84
N GLY A 33 -6.36 -6.33 -12.66
CA GLY A 33 -7.22 -7.08 -11.76
C GLY A 33 -7.16 -6.60 -10.32
N GLN A 34 -7.65 -7.45 -9.42
CA GLN A 34 -7.73 -7.18 -8.00
C GLN A 34 -7.21 -8.35 -7.17
N ILE A 35 -6.53 -8.04 -6.07
CA ILE A 35 -6.30 -8.97 -4.96
C ILE A 35 -7.06 -8.48 -3.73
N THR A 36 -7.89 -9.33 -3.13
CA THR A 36 -8.55 -9.07 -1.85
C THR A 36 -7.86 -9.86 -0.75
N TYR A 37 -7.54 -9.18 0.34
CA TYR A 37 -6.97 -9.72 1.56
C TYR A 37 -7.98 -9.60 2.69
N GLU A 38 -8.10 -10.67 3.48
CA GLU A 38 -8.59 -10.59 4.84
C GLU A 38 -7.39 -10.30 5.74
N VAL A 39 -7.54 -9.31 6.63
CA VAL A 39 -6.48 -8.89 7.53
C VAL A 39 -6.95 -9.04 8.96
N VAL A 40 -6.21 -9.79 9.75
CA VAL A 40 -6.41 -9.93 11.20
C VAL A 40 -5.26 -9.23 11.88
N ARG A 41 -5.53 -8.33 12.83
CA ARG A 41 -4.48 -7.61 13.56
C ARG A 41 -4.82 -7.55 15.04
N LYS A 42 -3.82 -7.78 15.88
CA LYS A 42 -3.93 -7.54 17.32
C LYS A 42 -4.28 -6.08 17.59
N VAL A 43 -5.28 -5.90 18.42
CA VAL A 43 -5.62 -4.59 18.96
C VAL A 43 -4.55 -4.18 19.96
N ASP A 44 -4.07 -2.94 19.86
CA ASP A 44 -3.26 -2.31 20.89
C ASP A 44 -4.16 -1.35 21.69
N PRO A 45 -4.57 -1.70 22.92
CA PRO A 45 -5.40 -0.85 23.76
C PRO A 45 -4.80 0.54 24.01
N ASN A 46 -3.47 0.68 23.97
CA ASN A 46 -2.80 1.97 24.18
C ASN A 46 -2.97 2.92 22.98
N SER A 47 -3.29 2.37 21.80
CA SER A 47 -3.60 3.16 20.60
C SER A 47 -5.06 3.61 20.54
N MET A 48 -5.91 3.08 21.42
CA MET A 48 -7.33 3.43 21.48
C MET A 48 -7.54 4.72 22.29
N ARG A 49 -8.54 5.50 21.90
CA ARG A 49 -8.99 6.68 22.64
C ARG A 49 -10.41 6.46 23.13
N ILE A 50 -10.55 6.19 24.42
CA ILE A 50 -11.83 5.92 25.06
C ILE A 50 -12.17 7.11 25.95
N ILE A 51 -13.37 7.68 25.83
CA ILE A 51 -13.81 8.84 26.60
C ILE A 51 -15.09 8.48 27.35
N ILE A 52 -15.02 8.35 28.67
CA ILE A 52 -16.19 7.99 29.49
C ILE A 52 -16.53 9.19 30.35
N ASN A 53 -17.77 9.68 30.28
CA ASN A 53 -18.24 10.86 31.02
C ASN A 53 -17.37 12.13 30.78
N GLY A 54 -16.85 12.30 29.56
CA GLY A 54 -15.98 13.43 29.21
C GLY A 54 -14.51 13.29 29.61
N GLU A 55 -14.14 12.21 30.31
CA GLU A 55 -12.76 11.93 30.70
C GLU A 55 -12.14 10.83 29.84
N GLN A 56 -10.89 11.02 29.41
CA GLN A 56 -10.16 9.97 28.71
C GLN A 56 -9.75 8.87 29.69
N VAL A 57 -10.15 7.63 29.39
CA VAL A 57 -9.70 6.44 30.11
C VAL A 57 -8.65 5.69 29.31
N LYS A 58 -7.67 5.12 30.00
CA LYS A 58 -6.52 4.40 29.46
C LYS A 58 -6.50 2.96 30.00
N PRO A 59 -5.79 2.04 29.33
CA PRO A 59 -5.58 0.69 29.85
C PRO A 59 -5.03 0.74 31.28
N GLY A 60 -5.70 0.07 32.21
CA GLY A 60 -5.37 0.08 33.65
C GLY A 60 -6.28 0.94 34.51
N ASP A 61 -7.08 1.84 33.94
CA ASP A 61 -8.08 2.59 34.69
C ASP A 61 -9.26 1.68 35.11
N PRO A 62 -9.88 1.89 36.29
CA PRO A 62 -11.02 1.08 36.75
C PRO A 62 -12.21 1.09 35.78
N ASN A 63 -12.34 2.16 34.99
CA ASN A 63 -13.41 2.36 34.02
C ASN A 63 -13.03 1.90 32.60
N PHE A 64 -11.82 1.36 32.41
CA PHE A 64 -11.41 0.88 31.10
C PHE A 64 -12.23 -0.36 30.69
N PRO A 65 -12.79 -0.41 29.46
CA PRO A 65 -13.64 -1.53 29.06
C PRO A 65 -12.90 -2.87 29.06
N ALA A 66 -13.50 -3.88 29.69
CA ALA A 66 -12.96 -5.24 29.74
C ALA A 66 -13.33 -6.09 28.50
N ASP A 67 -14.26 -5.62 27.67
CA ASP A 67 -14.84 -6.32 26.52
C ASP A 67 -14.14 -5.99 25.18
N ILE A 68 -12.93 -5.43 25.21
CA ILE A 68 -12.18 -5.11 23.99
C ILE A 68 -11.65 -6.41 23.37
N PRO A 69 -11.95 -6.71 22.10
CA PRO A 69 -11.43 -7.91 21.45
C PRO A 69 -9.91 -7.84 21.28
N ASP A 70 -9.24 -8.97 21.46
CA ASP A 70 -7.78 -9.08 21.28
C ASP A 70 -7.32 -8.80 19.85
N THR A 71 -8.21 -9.02 18.87
CA THR A 71 -7.94 -8.84 17.44
C THR A 71 -9.09 -8.14 16.74
N ARG A 72 -8.77 -7.42 15.67
CA ARG A 72 -9.74 -6.92 14.70
C ARG A 72 -9.52 -7.53 13.33
N THR A 73 -10.60 -7.70 12.58
CA THR A 73 -10.58 -8.17 11.20
C THR A 73 -11.12 -7.09 10.26
N PHE A 74 -10.46 -6.87 9.13
CA PHE A 74 -10.89 -5.94 8.09
C PHE A 74 -10.35 -6.39 6.73
N SER A 75 -10.87 -5.83 5.64
CA SER A 75 -10.38 -6.13 4.30
C SER A 75 -9.36 -5.11 3.81
N GLN A 76 -8.42 -5.59 2.99
CA GLN A 76 -7.57 -4.75 2.16
C GLN A 76 -7.67 -5.24 0.70
N LYS A 77 -7.76 -4.32 -0.26
CA LYS A 77 -7.84 -4.61 -1.68
C LYS A 77 -6.68 -3.92 -2.40
N LEU A 78 -6.02 -4.64 -3.29
CA LEU A 78 -5.08 -4.11 -4.26
C LEU A 78 -5.75 -4.13 -5.64
N LEU A 79 -5.98 -2.98 -6.23
CA LEU A 79 -6.38 -2.83 -7.63
C LEU A 79 -5.12 -2.58 -8.46
N VAL A 80 -4.92 -3.27 -9.58
CA VAL A 80 -3.75 -3.13 -10.44
C VAL A 80 -4.19 -2.92 -11.88
N ALA A 81 -3.55 -1.99 -12.57
CA ALA A 81 -3.57 -1.89 -14.03
C ALA A 81 -2.14 -1.60 -14.53
N GLY A 82 -1.51 -2.61 -15.11
CA GLY A 82 -0.13 -2.56 -15.56
C GLY A 82 0.86 -2.26 -14.43
N ASN A 83 1.61 -1.17 -14.57
CA ASN A 83 2.65 -0.83 -13.60
C ASN A 83 2.11 -0.10 -12.37
N PHE A 84 0.82 0.27 -12.36
CA PHE A 84 0.23 1.04 -11.29
C PHE A 84 -0.76 0.22 -10.49
N ALA A 85 -0.83 0.50 -9.20
CA ALA A 85 -1.82 -0.08 -8.32
C ALA A 85 -2.36 0.93 -7.31
N LYS A 86 -3.56 0.68 -6.79
CA LYS A 86 -4.15 1.41 -5.66
C LYS A 86 -4.48 0.44 -4.53
N VAL A 87 -4.12 0.84 -3.32
CA VAL A 87 -4.47 0.12 -2.09
C VAL A 87 -5.71 0.75 -1.49
N ASN A 88 -6.76 -0.04 -1.33
CA ASN A 88 -7.98 0.34 -0.60
C ASN A 88 -8.07 -0.49 0.67
N ARG A 89 -8.23 0.15 1.82
CA ARG A 89 -8.41 -0.51 3.11
C ARG A 89 -9.78 -0.12 3.65
N ASP A 90 -10.53 -1.09 4.13
CA ASP A 90 -11.77 -0.80 4.85
C ASP A 90 -11.39 0.07 6.08
N GLU A 91 -12.06 1.22 6.24
CA GLU A 91 -11.56 2.34 7.05
C GLU A 91 -11.22 1.95 8.51
N GLU A 92 -9.99 2.28 8.91
CA GLU A 92 -9.54 2.28 10.30
C GLU A 92 -9.80 3.67 10.89
N GLY A 93 -11.05 3.96 11.26
CA GLY A 93 -11.38 5.20 11.99
C GLY A 93 -11.02 5.10 13.48
N MET A 94 -10.96 6.25 14.17
CA MET A 94 -10.81 6.27 15.63
C MET A 94 -12.14 5.86 16.26
N VAL A 95 -12.12 4.76 17.00
CA VAL A 95 -13.25 4.35 17.82
C VAL A 95 -13.26 5.20 19.08
N VAL A 96 -14.25 6.07 19.22
CA VAL A 96 -14.55 6.79 20.46
C VAL A 96 -15.76 6.12 21.08
N ARG A 97 -15.59 5.49 22.25
CA ARG A 97 -16.72 5.00 23.04
C ARG A 97 -17.06 6.09 24.05
N VAL A 98 -18.25 6.66 23.95
CA VAL A 98 -18.81 7.68 24.85
C VAL A 98 -19.79 7.01 25.81
N GLY A 99 -19.42 6.94 27.09
CA GLY A 99 -20.37 6.67 28.17
C GLY A 99 -21.07 7.97 28.56
N LEU A 100 -22.40 8.05 28.44
CA LEU A 100 -23.18 9.15 28.98
C LEU A 100 -23.47 8.89 30.47
N GLY A 101 -22.99 9.79 31.31
CA GLY A 101 -23.24 9.78 32.76
C GLY A 101 -24.66 10.23 33.06
N GLY A 102 -25.61 9.31 33.08
CA GLY A 102 -26.95 9.54 33.60
C GLY A 102 -28.00 8.55 33.10
N GLY A 103 -28.59 7.78 34.02
CA GLY A 103 -29.88 7.11 33.79
C GLY A 103 -29.89 5.79 33.01
N GLY A 104 -28.88 4.92 33.16
CA GLY A 104 -28.95 3.55 32.64
C GLY A 104 -28.88 3.40 31.12
N ALA A 105 -28.49 4.45 30.38
CA ALA A 105 -28.26 4.37 28.94
C ALA A 105 -26.99 3.56 28.63
N ALA A 106 -27.07 2.68 27.62
CA ALA A 106 -25.92 1.92 27.14
C ALA A 106 -24.86 2.84 26.52
N PRO A 107 -23.55 2.56 26.71
CA PRO A 107 -22.48 3.34 26.10
C PRO A 107 -22.61 3.36 24.58
N GLN A 108 -22.47 4.54 23.97
CA GLN A 108 -22.52 4.71 22.52
C GLN A 108 -21.10 4.68 21.94
N THR A 109 -20.91 3.91 20.88
CA THR A 109 -19.65 3.89 20.13
C THR A 109 -19.80 4.76 18.88
N THR A 110 -18.99 5.80 18.76
CA THR A 110 -18.93 6.67 17.59
C THR A 110 -17.59 6.45 16.88
N ASN A 111 -17.64 6.12 15.58
CA ASN A 111 -16.44 6.09 14.77
C ASN A 111 -16.18 7.50 14.23
N MET A 112 -15.18 8.17 14.78
CA MET A 112 -14.75 9.47 14.28
C MET A 112 -13.66 9.18 13.25
N GLY A 113 -14.04 9.18 11.98
CA GLY A 113 -13.13 9.03 10.86
C GLY A 113 -11.97 10.02 10.89
N ARG A 114 -11.03 9.86 9.98
CA ARG A 114 -9.88 10.78 9.88
C ARG A 114 -10.36 12.15 9.37
N PRO A 115 -9.77 13.27 9.81
CA PRO A 115 -10.13 14.61 9.32
C PRO A 115 -9.50 14.95 7.95
N PHE A 116 -9.08 13.92 7.23
CA PHE A 116 -8.44 14.00 5.93
C PHE A 116 -8.69 12.68 5.20
N GLU A 117 -8.72 12.75 3.87
CA GLU A 117 -8.73 11.57 3.03
C GLU A 117 -7.29 11.21 2.65
N GLU A 118 -7.00 9.91 2.60
CA GLU A 118 -5.68 9.41 2.23
C GLU A 118 -5.82 8.28 1.22
N GLN A 119 -5.14 8.43 0.09
CA GLN A 119 -5.07 7.42 -0.94
C GLN A 119 -3.62 6.99 -1.14
N VAL A 120 -3.41 5.68 -1.24
CA VAL A 120 -2.07 5.11 -1.50
C VAL A 120 -2.09 4.40 -2.84
N PHE A 121 -1.26 4.91 -3.72
CA PHE A 121 -0.96 4.31 -5.02
C PHE A 121 0.45 3.71 -4.99
N LEU A 122 0.73 2.80 -5.90
CA LEU A 122 2.03 2.17 -6.08
C LEU A 122 2.44 2.28 -7.54
N ASP A 123 3.69 2.64 -7.77
CA ASP A 123 4.38 2.32 -9.01
C ASP A 123 5.18 1.04 -8.76
N LEU A 124 4.68 -0.07 -9.32
CA LEU A 124 5.18 -1.42 -9.12
C LEU A 124 6.54 -1.63 -9.80
N ASN A 125 6.81 -0.92 -10.89
CA ASN A 125 8.07 -1.02 -11.62
C ASN A 125 9.14 -0.10 -11.00
N GLY A 126 8.77 1.14 -10.71
CA GLY A 126 9.63 2.10 -9.99
C GLY A 126 9.78 1.78 -8.50
N GLN A 127 9.05 0.78 -7.99
CA GLN A 127 9.05 0.33 -6.60
C GLN A 127 8.96 1.48 -5.60
N LYS A 128 7.88 2.25 -5.73
CA LYS A 128 7.59 3.40 -4.87
C LYS A 128 6.12 3.46 -4.51
N ALA A 129 5.86 3.92 -3.29
CA ALA A 129 4.53 4.32 -2.85
C ALA A 129 4.31 5.80 -3.20
N ILE A 130 3.11 6.13 -3.65
CA ILE A 130 2.66 7.49 -3.94
C ILE A 130 1.46 7.76 -3.06
N THR A 131 1.61 8.63 -2.06
CA THR A 131 0.54 8.98 -1.14
C THR A 131 -0.09 10.29 -1.56
N ILE A 132 -1.41 10.31 -1.68
CA ILE A 132 -2.21 11.53 -1.84
C ILE A 132 -2.95 11.80 -0.54
N LEU A 133 -2.72 12.97 0.04
CA LEU A 133 -3.39 13.44 1.25
C LEU A 133 -4.29 14.63 0.87
N THR A 134 -5.58 14.50 1.15
CA THR A 134 -6.58 15.55 0.91
C THR A 134 -7.08 16.09 2.25
N ILE A 135 -6.84 17.38 2.51
CA ILE A 135 -7.27 18.08 3.72
C ILE A 135 -8.32 19.10 3.35
N GLY A 136 -9.45 19.12 4.08
CA GLY A 136 -10.59 19.99 3.78
C GLY A 136 -11.63 19.29 2.91
N LYS A 137 -12.62 20.05 2.41
CA LYS A 137 -13.72 19.55 1.58
C LYS A 137 -13.96 20.48 0.40
N ASP A 138 -14.60 19.95 -0.64
CA ASP A 138 -15.07 20.71 -1.79
C ASP A 138 -13.98 21.59 -2.42
N LYS A 139 -14.28 22.86 -2.69
CA LYS A 139 -13.38 23.81 -3.38
C LYS A 139 -12.20 24.27 -2.52
N GLU A 140 -12.24 24.05 -1.21
CA GLU A 140 -11.18 24.42 -0.28
C GLU A 140 -10.20 23.28 0.00
N ALA A 141 -10.49 22.08 -0.54
CA ALA A 141 -9.66 20.91 -0.35
C ALA A 141 -8.25 21.12 -0.92
N LYS A 142 -7.24 20.89 -0.09
CA LYS A 142 -5.83 20.91 -0.49
C LYS A 142 -5.33 19.48 -0.67
N ASN A 143 -4.68 19.24 -1.80
CA ASN A 143 -4.13 17.93 -2.16
C ASN A 143 -2.61 17.97 -2.13
N TYR A 144 -2.03 17.07 -1.33
CA TYR A 144 -0.59 16.91 -1.19
C TYR A 144 -0.17 15.53 -1.67
N ARG A 145 1.01 15.46 -2.28
CA ARG A 145 1.58 14.24 -2.86
C ARG A 145 2.98 14.00 -2.32
N ALA A 146 3.24 12.81 -1.80
CA ALA A 146 4.60 12.37 -1.49
C ALA A 146 4.89 11.03 -2.19
N GLU A 147 6.09 10.92 -2.76
CA GLU A 147 6.64 9.66 -3.25
C GLU A 147 7.61 9.10 -2.21
N THR A 148 7.55 7.80 -1.95
CA THR A 148 8.44 7.12 -1.01
C THR A 148 8.94 5.83 -1.65
N PRO A 149 10.26 5.67 -1.87
CA PRO A 149 10.83 4.41 -2.34
C PRO A 149 10.49 3.26 -1.40
N LEU A 150 10.19 2.08 -1.93
CA LEU A 150 9.97 0.89 -1.12
C LEU A 150 11.28 0.45 -0.45
N GLN A 151 11.30 0.46 0.87
CA GLN A 151 12.43 -0.04 1.66
C GLN A 151 12.15 -1.47 2.09
N ARG A 152 12.91 -2.44 1.59
CA ARG A 152 12.71 -3.86 1.93
C ARG A 152 13.47 -4.24 3.20
N ALA A 153 12.87 -5.12 3.99
CA ALA A 153 13.56 -5.81 5.06
C ALA A 153 14.67 -6.72 4.49
N SER A 154 15.76 -6.87 5.24
CA SER A 154 16.89 -7.75 4.92
C SER A 154 16.68 -9.16 5.48
N ASP A 155 17.63 -10.06 5.20
CA ASP A 155 17.75 -11.37 5.86
C ASP A 155 16.59 -12.34 5.59
N TRP A 156 16.08 -12.31 4.37
CA TRP A 156 15.08 -13.28 3.89
C TRP A 156 15.67 -14.69 3.86
N GLN A 157 15.01 -15.61 4.56
CA GLN A 157 15.34 -17.04 4.52
C GLN A 157 14.30 -17.78 3.70
N LEU A 158 14.66 -18.13 2.47
CA LEU A 158 13.82 -18.92 1.56
C LEU A 158 13.78 -20.38 2.02
N THR A 159 12.64 -21.03 1.80
CA THR A 159 12.48 -22.46 2.08
C THR A 159 11.84 -23.16 0.88
N ASP A 160 12.01 -24.48 0.79
CA ASP A 160 11.38 -25.30 -0.26
C ASP A 160 9.90 -25.59 0.00
N GLN A 161 9.33 -25.06 1.08
CA GLN A 161 7.92 -25.27 1.40
C GLN A 161 7.03 -24.52 0.42
N THR A 162 6.02 -25.23 -0.09
CA THR A 162 5.01 -24.67 -0.99
C THR A 162 3.60 -24.86 -0.42
N LYS A 163 2.69 -23.94 -0.75
CA LYS A 163 1.27 -24.07 -0.45
C LYS A 163 0.43 -23.35 -1.52
N LYS A 164 -0.81 -23.78 -1.72
CA LYS A 164 -1.77 -23.06 -2.57
C LYS A 164 -2.52 -21.99 -1.77
N ILE A 165 -2.54 -20.74 -2.24
CA ILE A 165 -3.31 -19.63 -1.69
C ILE A 165 -4.04 -18.94 -2.84
N ALA A 166 -5.36 -18.77 -2.70
CA ALA A 166 -6.22 -18.15 -3.72
C ALA A 166 -6.02 -18.71 -5.14
N GLY A 167 -5.66 -20.00 -5.26
CA GLY A 167 -5.42 -20.69 -6.54
C GLY A 167 -3.95 -20.73 -7.00
N PHE A 168 -3.05 -19.95 -6.38
CA PHE A 168 -1.65 -19.82 -6.80
C PHE A 168 -0.71 -20.63 -5.93
N THR A 169 0.34 -21.20 -6.54
CA THR A 169 1.42 -21.87 -5.83
C THR A 169 2.36 -20.84 -5.25
N CYS A 170 2.45 -20.83 -3.92
CA CYS A 170 3.29 -19.90 -3.18
C CYS A 170 4.47 -20.65 -2.55
N ARG A 171 5.63 -20.00 -2.48
CA ARG A 171 6.79 -20.44 -1.73
C ARG A 171 6.91 -19.68 -0.41
N LYS A 172 7.42 -20.33 0.62
CA LYS A 172 7.60 -19.73 1.95
C LYS A 172 8.97 -19.07 2.09
N ALA A 173 8.99 -17.92 2.77
CA ALA A 173 10.17 -17.33 3.36
C ALA A 173 9.90 -16.89 4.81
N THR A 174 10.95 -16.78 5.61
CA THR A 174 10.90 -16.18 6.95
C THR A 174 11.85 -14.99 7.03
N ILE A 175 11.43 -13.92 7.72
CA ILE A 175 12.15 -12.64 7.74
C ILE A 175 12.10 -12.05 9.16
N PRO A 176 13.22 -11.66 9.77
CA PRO A 176 13.20 -10.87 10.98
C PRO A 176 12.73 -9.44 10.66
N PHE A 177 11.61 -9.02 11.22
CA PHE A 177 11.01 -7.71 10.96
C PHE A 177 10.27 -7.20 12.20
N ARG A 178 10.42 -5.91 12.52
CA ARG A 178 9.78 -5.25 13.69
C ARG A 178 9.93 -6.03 15.02
N LYS A 179 11.13 -6.57 15.26
CA LYS A 179 11.52 -7.35 16.46
C LYS A 179 10.80 -8.70 16.61
N GLU A 180 10.17 -9.21 15.56
CA GLU A 180 9.65 -10.59 15.50
C GLU A 180 10.03 -11.25 14.17
N THR A 181 9.71 -12.54 14.02
CA THR A 181 9.89 -13.24 12.74
C THR A 181 8.55 -13.30 12.02
N TYR A 182 8.52 -12.75 10.83
CA TYR A 182 7.38 -12.86 9.92
C TYR A 182 7.56 -14.08 9.01
N THR A 183 6.48 -14.80 8.76
CA THR A 183 6.38 -15.80 7.69
C THR A 183 5.65 -15.17 6.51
N VAL A 184 6.23 -15.28 5.32
CA VAL A 184 5.67 -14.75 4.08
C VAL A 184 5.53 -15.86 3.06
N TRP A 185 4.40 -15.91 2.38
CA TRP A 185 4.18 -16.77 1.24
C TRP A 185 3.88 -15.94 0.00
N PHE A 186 4.68 -16.13 -1.04
CA PHE A 186 4.61 -15.34 -2.27
C PHE A 186 4.67 -16.22 -3.51
N THR A 187 4.12 -15.71 -4.61
CA THR A 187 4.08 -16.39 -5.91
C THR A 187 4.71 -15.51 -6.99
N THR A 188 5.35 -16.15 -7.97
CA THR A 188 5.89 -15.50 -9.18
C THR A 188 4.96 -15.70 -10.39
N GLU A 189 3.80 -16.31 -10.19
CA GLU A 189 2.78 -16.49 -11.24
C GLU A 189 2.05 -15.19 -11.60
N LEU A 190 2.06 -14.21 -10.68
CA LEU A 190 1.58 -12.85 -10.95
C LEU A 190 2.76 -12.00 -11.47
N PRO A 191 2.61 -11.29 -12.61
CA PRO A 191 3.72 -10.64 -13.30
C PRO A 191 4.05 -9.25 -12.72
N PHE A 192 4.04 -9.14 -11.39
CA PHE A 192 4.41 -7.93 -10.66
C PHE A 192 4.90 -8.26 -9.26
N THR A 193 5.63 -7.33 -8.66
CA THR A 193 6.20 -7.47 -7.32
C THR A 193 5.43 -6.61 -6.32
N TYR A 194 4.89 -7.22 -5.26
CA TYR A 194 4.04 -6.53 -4.29
C TYR A 194 3.97 -7.27 -2.96
N SER A 195 3.74 -6.52 -1.87
CA SER A 195 3.32 -7.06 -0.58
C SER A 195 2.34 -6.12 0.15
N PRO A 196 1.32 -6.65 0.87
CA PRO A 196 0.47 -5.86 1.76
C PRO A 196 1.21 -5.04 2.81
N ILE A 197 2.39 -5.51 3.23
CA ILE A 197 3.35 -4.75 4.04
C ILE A 197 4.53 -4.43 3.12
N GLN A 198 4.72 -3.15 2.82
CA GLN A 198 5.69 -2.66 1.83
C GLN A 198 7.11 -3.18 2.09
N GLU A 199 7.53 -3.22 3.36
CA GLU A 199 8.85 -3.68 3.76
C GLU A 199 9.03 -5.19 3.59
N LEU A 200 7.94 -5.96 3.53
CA LEU A 200 7.93 -7.39 3.26
C LEU A 200 7.69 -7.69 1.77
N THR A 201 8.12 -6.80 0.88
CA THR A 201 8.10 -7.02 -0.56
C THR A 201 9.31 -7.87 -0.96
N PRO A 202 9.13 -9.03 -1.61
CA PRO A 202 10.24 -9.86 -2.08
C PRO A 202 10.97 -9.18 -3.25
N GLU A 203 12.10 -9.74 -3.66
CA GLU A 203 12.79 -9.28 -4.88
C GLU A 203 11.93 -9.48 -6.14
N ALA A 204 11.23 -10.61 -6.21
CA ALA A 204 10.31 -10.94 -7.29
C ALA A 204 9.05 -11.64 -6.76
N GLY A 205 7.88 -11.22 -7.27
CA GLY A 205 6.60 -11.86 -7.02
C GLY A 205 5.69 -11.14 -6.04
N ALA A 206 4.46 -11.62 -5.95
CA ALA A 206 3.40 -11.05 -5.14
C ALA A 206 3.16 -11.89 -3.88
N VAL A 207 3.14 -11.24 -2.72
CA VAL A 207 2.84 -11.86 -1.43
C VAL A 207 1.34 -12.10 -1.30
N LEU A 208 0.94 -13.34 -1.04
CA LEU A 208 -0.45 -13.74 -0.84
C LEU A 208 -0.77 -14.13 0.61
N LEU A 209 0.25 -14.34 1.45
CA LEU A 209 0.07 -14.53 2.88
C LEU A 209 1.23 -13.93 3.67
N ILE A 210 0.91 -13.20 4.73
CA ILE A 210 1.84 -12.75 5.77
C ILE A 210 1.29 -13.23 7.11
N GLU A 211 2.14 -13.81 7.94
CA GLU A 211 1.79 -14.30 9.28
C GLU A 211 2.87 -13.84 10.29
N SER A 212 2.43 -13.21 11.37
CA SER A 212 3.24 -12.95 12.56
C SER A 212 2.41 -13.17 13.83
N SER A 213 3.00 -12.95 15.00
CA SER A 213 2.26 -13.01 16.26
C SER A 213 1.28 -11.85 16.45
N ARG A 214 1.38 -10.81 15.62
CA ARG A 214 0.62 -9.56 15.71
C ARG A 214 -0.38 -9.36 14.61
N GLU A 215 -0.12 -9.89 13.43
CA GLU A 215 -0.98 -9.67 12.27
C GLU A 215 -0.89 -10.79 11.25
N GLN A 216 -1.98 -10.98 10.51
CA GLN A 216 -2.08 -11.85 9.37
C GLN A 216 -2.70 -11.08 8.21
N PHE A 217 -2.13 -11.21 7.03
CA PHE A 217 -2.74 -10.77 5.77
C PHE A 217 -2.90 -12.00 4.90
N ARG A 218 -4.13 -12.41 4.59
CA ARG A 218 -4.39 -13.60 3.76
C ARG A 218 -5.17 -13.20 2.52
N ALA A 219 -4.59 -13.41 1.35
CA ALA A 219 -5.32 -13.26 0.09
C ALA A 219 -6.47 -14.27 0.05
N THR A 220 -7.70 -13.76 -0.01
CA THR A 220 -8.92 -14.57 -0.11
C THR A 220 -9.39 -14.71 -1.55
N LYS A 221 -9.07 -13.73 -2.40
CA LYS A 221 -9.46 -13.74 -3.82
C LYS A 221 -8.42 -12.99 -4.66
N VAL A 222 -8.12 -13.54 -5.82
CA VAL A 222 -7.38 -12.88 -6.91
C VAL A 222 -8.27 -12.98 -8.14
N SER A 223 -8.56 -11.86 -8.79
CA SER A 223 -9.41 -11.83 -9.99
C SER A 223 -8.76 -10.97 -11.07
N THR A 224 -8.64 -11.55 -12.27
CA THR A 224 -8.27 -10.82 -13.47
C THR A 224 -9.51 -10.13 -14.04
N SER A 225 -9.44 -8.81 -14.18
CA SER A 225 -10.51 -8.00 -14.74
C SER A 225 -9.92 -6.68 -15.24
N ALA A 226 -10.59 -6.05 -16.21
CA ALA A 226 -10.23 -4.69 -16.59
C ALA A 226 -10.38 -3.75 -15.39
N VAL A 227 -9.33 -2.96 -15.13
CA VAL A 227 -9.29 -1.88 -14.14
C VAL A 227 -8.93 -0.61 -14.92
N ASP A 228 -9.70 0.45 -14.73
CA ASP A 228 -9.43 1.72 -15.43
C ASP A 228 -8.13 2.32 -14.90
N ALA A 229 -7.28 2.80 -15.81
CA ALA A 229 -6.01 3.42 -15.46
C ALA A 229 -6.21 4.59 -14.47
N LYS A 230 -7.31 5.34 -14.59
CA LYS A 230 -7.62 6.45 -13.68
C LYS A 230 -7.89 6.01 -12.23
N ASP A 231 -8.28 4.75 -12.02
CA ASP A 231 -8.59 4.23 -10.69
C ASP A 231 -7.32 3.81 -9.92
N VAL A 232 -6.21 3.63 -10.63
CA VAL A 232 -4.92 3.20 -10.06
C VAL A 232 -3.79 4.20 -10.27
N GLN A 233 -4.04 5.32 -10.97
CA GLN A 233 -3.08 6.38 -11.13
C GLN A 233 -3.35 7.54 -10.17
N PRO A 234 -2.32 8.07 -9.50
CA PRO A 234 -2.47 9.22 -8.63
C PRO A 234 -2.79 10.48 -9.46
N VAL A 235 -3.54 11.41 -8.86
CA VAL A 235 -3.73 12.74 -9.42
C VAL A 235 -2.39 13.47 -9.56
N THR A 236 -2.20 14.17 -10.68
CA THR A 236 -0.94 14.87 -11.00
C THR A 236 -0.92 16.34 -10.58
N THR A 237 -2.07 16.89 -10.19
CA THR A 237 -2.24 18.31 -9.83
C THR A 237 -1.98 18.61 -8.34
N ALA A 238 -1.61 17.60 -7.54
CA ALA A 238 -1.35 17.75 -6.12
C ALA A 238 0.02 18.40 -5.85
N GLU A 239 0.11 19.19 -4.77
CA GLU A 239 1.36 19.81 -4.32
C GLU A 239 2.36 18.74 -3.88
N THR A 240 3.56 18.72 -4.46
CA THR A 240 4.58 17.74 -4.09
C THR A 240 5.29 18.14 -2.79
N VAL A 241 5.29 17.24 -1.82
CA VAL A 241 5.91 17.40 -0.50
C VAL A 241 6.75 16.16 -0.15
N THR A 242 7.62 16.30 0.85
CA THR A 242 8.36 15.17 1.42
C THR A 242 7.44 14.30 2.30
N ALA A 243 7.84 13.05 2.56
CA ALA A 243 7.13 12.17 3.48
C ALA A 243 7.01 12.75 4.91
N ALA A 244 8.05 13.47 5.37
CA ALA A 244 8.06 14.16 6.66
C ALA A 244 7.04 15.31 6.71
N GLN A 245 7.05 16.19 5.71
CA GLN A 245 6.05 17.26 5.61
C GLN A 245 4.61 16.71 5.53
N LEU A 246 4.42 15.60 4.81
CA LEU A 246 3.11 14.95 4.73
C LEU A 246 2.68 14.37 6.11
N ALA A 247 3.61 13.87 6.92
CA ALA A 247 3.34 13.49 8.31
C ALA A 247 2.96 14.70 9.18
N ASP A 248 3.67 15.83 9.06
CA ASP A 248 3.36 17.07 9.78
C ASP A 248 1.96 17.60 9.43
N LEU A 249 1.59 17.55 8.13
CA LEU A 249 0.26 17.94 7.65
C LEU A 249 -0.85 17.09 8.26
N ARG A 250 -0.66 15.76 8.35
CA ARG A 250 -1.61 14.86 9.04
C ARG A 250 -1.74 15.22 10.52
N GLN A 251 -0.61 15.43 11.20
CA GLN A 251 -0.60 15.76 12.62
C GLN A 251 -1.32 17.08 12.89
N LYS A 252 -1.09 18.09 12.06
CA LYS A 252 -1.76 19.38 12.12
C LYS A 252 -3.27 19.23 11.87
N ALA A 253 -3.68 18.55 10.79
CA ALA A 253 -5.11 18.33 10.50
C ALA A 253 -5.82 17.60 11.64
N ALA A 254 -5.17 16.58 12.22
CA ALA A 254 -5.68 15.90 13.40
C ALA A 254 -5.77 16.80 14.63
N ALA A 255 -4.82 17.72 14.83
CA ALA A 255 -4.84 18.67 15.94
C ALA A 255 -5.95 19.71 15.81
N ASP A 256 -6.09 20.31 14.63
CA ASP A 256 -7.11 21.30 14.32
C ASP A 256 -8.52 20.69 14.49
N PHE A 257 -8.72 19.47 13.96
CA PHE A 257 -9.97 18.74 14.13
C PHE A 257 -10.31 18.48 15.60
N ARG A 258 -9.32 18.07 16.41
CA ARG A 258 -9.51 17.90 17.85
C ARG A 258 -9.92 19.19 18.53
N GLN A 259 -9.28 20.31 18.20
CA GLN A 259 -9.62 21.59 18.80
C GLN A 259 -11.06 22.01 18.47
N GLN A 260 -11.49 21.80 17.22
CA GLN A 260 -12.87 22.10 16.80
C GLN A 260 -13.90 21.26 17.55
N LEU A 261 -13.64 19.96 17.75
CA LEU A 261 -14.53 19.09 18.52
C LEU A 261 -14.69 19.56 19.97
N MET A 262 -13.58 19.91 20.63
CA MET A 262 -13.60 20.40 22.01
C MET A 262 -14.29 21.77 22.17
N MET A 263 -14.31 22.58 21.11
CA MET A 263 -15.03 23.87 21.10
C MET A 263 -16.52 23.68 20.78
N GLY A 264 -16.87 22.73 19.92
CA GLY A 264 -18.26 22.40 19.59
C GLY A 264 -19.04 21.76 20.73
N GLU A 265 -18.37 21.07 21.66
CA GLU A 265 -18.98 20.49 22.88
C GLU A 265 -19.25 21.53 24.00
N ARG A 266 -18.75 22.77 23.86
CA ARG A 266 -18.89 23.84 24.87
C ARG A 266 -20.01 24.84 24.57
N ASN A 267 -20.70 24.72 23.44
CA ASN A 267 -21.83 25.54 23.02
C ASN A 267 -23.11 24.71 22.97
#